data_AF-A0A1J5JD81-F1
#
_entry.id   AF-A0A1J5JD81-F1
#
_cell.length_a   1.000
_cell.length_b   1.000
_cell.length_c   1.000
_cell.angle_alpha   90.00
_cell.angle_beta   90.00
_cell.angle_gamma   90.00
#
_symmetry.space_group_name_H-M   'P 1'
#
loop_
_entity.id
_entity.type
_entity.pdbx_description
1 polymer ?
#
loop_
_entity_poly.entity_id
_entity_poly.type
_entity_poly.pdbx_seq_one_letter_code
_entity_poly.pdbx_strand_id
1 'polypeptide(L)'
;MTAANDLQQFLDGDKFATVMADPPWRFQNRTGKIAPEHKRLARYPTMELEEICALPVAKHLEDRAHCYLWVPNALLPEGLQVLKAWGFDYKSNIVWQKVRKDGGPDGRGVGFYFRNVTEILLFGVRGKDIRTLGPGRSQVNFIEGKEPDGDILKMRKREHSRKPDEQYAIIESCSWGPFLELFGRGKRKGWTVWGNQADDDYKPSWPTYAHNSGVSNTAAE
;
A
#
# COMPACT_ATOMS: atom_id res chain seq x y z
N MET A 1 19.24 -0.86 13.37
CA MET A 1 19.16 0.18 12.32
C MET A 1 17.73 0.72 12.32
N THR A 2 17.51 2.03 12.20
CA THR A 2 16.13 2.59 12.11
C THR A 2 15.55 2.30 10.72
N ALA A 3 14.21 2.27 10.59
CA ALA A 3 13.55 2.12 9.29
C ALA A 3 13.98 3.20 8.28
N ALA A 4 14.21 4.42 8.75
CA ALA A 4 14.71 5.52 7.92
C ALA A 4 16.12 5.25 7.37
N ASN A 5 17.04 4.75 8.20
CA ASN A 5 18.40 4.44 7.78
C ASN A 5 18.43 3.23 6.84
N ASP A 6 17.59 2.22 7.11
CA ASP A 6 17.44 1.04 6.27
C ASP A 6 16.91 1.41 4.88
N LEU A 7 15.83 2.21 4.80
CA LEU A 7 15.31 2.71 3.53
C LEU A 7 16.35 3.54 2.77
N GLN A 8 17.08 4.42 3.47
CA GLN A 8 18.10 5.28 2.87
C GLN A 8 19.24 4.45 2.24
N GLN A 9 19.64 3.37 2.91
CA GLN A 9 20.68 2.47 2.42
C GLN A 9 20.16 1.59 1.28
N PHE A 10 18.94 1.06 1.40
CA PHE A 10 18.33 0.19 0.40
C PHE A 10 18.15 0.90 -0.95
N LEU A 11 17.72 2.16 -0.94
CA LEU A 11 17.48 2.91 -2.17
C LEU A 11 18.75 3.50 -2.78
N ASP A 12 19.88 3.55 -2.06
CA ASP A 12 21.22 3.95 -2.56
C ASP A 12 21.27 5.16 -3.52
N GLY A 13 20.42 6.17 -3.26
CA GLY A 13 20.35 7.39 -4.08
C GLY A 13 19.42 7.33 -5.29
N ASP A 14 18.81 6.18 -5.57
CA ASP A 14 17.79 6.01 -6.61
C ASP A 14 16.64 7.01 -6.44
N LYS A 15 16.06 7.39 -7.59
CA LYS A 15 15.00 8.37 -7.71
C LYS A 15 13.77 7.75 -8.37
N PHE A 16 12.60 8.10 -7.84
CA PHE A 16 11.33 7.56 -8.28
C PHE A 16 10.37 8.68 -8.65
N ALA A 17 9.67 8.48 -9.77
CA ALA A 17 8.60 9.35 -10.21
C ALA A 17 7.25 9.01 -9.57
N THR A 18 7.06 7.77 -9.13
CA THR A 18 5.83 7.36 -8.48
C THR A 18 6.12 6.49 -7.28
N VAL A 19 5.58 6.86 -6.13
CA VAL A 19 5.62 6.06 -4.91
C VAL A 19 4.22 5.60 -4.53
N MET A 20 4.10 4.33 -4.17
CA MET A 20 2.95 3.78 -3.47
C MET A 20 3.40 3.35 -2.06
N ALA A 21 2.60 3.61 -1.03
CA ALA A 21 2.92 3.21 0.32
C ALA A 21 1.70 2.69 1.08
N ASP A 22 1.89 1.63 1.87
CA ASP A 22 0.91 1.13 2.85
C ASP A 22 1.55 1.04 4.24
N PRO A 23 1.79 2.19 4.93
CA PRO A 23 2.48 2.20 6.20
C PRO A 23 1.78 1.33 7.26
N PRO A 24 2.53 0.71 8.18
CA PRO A 24 1.96 -0.08 9.26
C PRO A 24 1.47 0.85 10.38
N TRP A 25 0.40 1.61 10.12
CA TRP A 25 -0.12 2.65 11.01
C TRP A 25 -0.41 2.16 12.43
N ARG A 26 0.10 2.88 13.45
CA ARG A 26 -0.30 2.68 14.84
C ARG A 26 -1.53 3.53 15.16
N PHE A 27 -2.56 2.90 15.72
CA PHE A 27 -3.75 3.59 16.20
C PHE A 27 -3.55 4.05 17.65
N GLN A 28 -3.94 5.28 17.97
CA GLN A 28 -3.81 5.86 19.31
C GLN A 28 -4.81 5.28 20.34
N ASN A 29 -5.94 4.74 19.88
CA ASN A 29 -7.02 4.30 20.77
C ASN A 29 -6.63 3.05 21.59
N ARG A 30 -6.28 3.29 22.87
CA ARG A 30 -6.01 2.28 23.91
C ARG A 30 -7.24 1.87 24.72
N THR A 31 -8.39 2.50 24.51
CA THR A 31 -9.61 2.30 25.33
C THR A 31 -10.67 1.46 24.60
N GLY A 32 -10.88 0.22 25.08
CA GLY A 32 -12.14 -0.51 24.91
C GLY A 32 -12.16 -1.68 23.92
N LYS A 33 -12.09 -2.90 24.47
CA LYS A 33 -12.36 -4.24 23.89
C LYS A 33 -11.37 -4.87 22.92
N ILE A 34 -10.56 -4.14 22.15
CA ILE A 34 -9.44 -4.74 21.40
C ILE A 34 -8.28 -3.76 21.35
N ALA A 35 -7.44 -3.76 22.39
CA ALA A 35 -6.10 -3.19 22.25
C ALA A 35 -5.37 -4.01 21.16
N PRO A 36 -4.65 -3.37 20.21
CA PRO A 36 -3.76 -4.08 19.27
C PRO A 36 -2.72 -4.95 19.99
N GLU A 37 -2.49 -4.64 21.26
CA GLU A 37 -1.60 -5.33 22.21
C GLU A 37 -2.22 -6.59 22.85
N HIS A 38 -3.46 -6.98 22.50
CA HIS A 38 -3.94 -8.33 22.80
C HIS A 38 -3.02 -9.33 22.10
N LYS A 39 -2.22 -10.06 22.89
CA LYS A 39 -1.16 -11.04 22.54
C LYS A 39 -1.48 -12.08 21.44
N ARG A 40 -2.69 -12.09 20.87
CA ARG A 40 -3.12 -12.93 19.74
C ARG A 40 -3.17 -12.20 18.38
N LEU A 41 -3.02 -10.88 18.33
CA LEU A 41 -3.17 -10.05 17.12
C LEU A 41 -1.91 -9.27 16.69
N ALA A 42 -0.88 -9.17 17.55
CA ALA A 42 0.38 -8.51 17.22
C ALA A 42 1.21 -9.36 16.24
N ARG A 43 0.91 -9.28 14.95
CA ARG A 43 1.62 -10.05 13.90
C ARG A 43 2.68 -9.26 13.16
N TYR A 44 2.66 -7.93 13.19
CA TYR A 44 3.68 -7.08 12.56
C TYR A 44 3.89 -5.79 13.38
N PRO A 45 5.14 -5.27 13.47
CA PRO A 45 5.42 -4.01 14.15
C PRO A 45 4.72 -2.84 13.44
N THR A 46 4.07 -1.98 14.22
CA THR A 46 3.42 -0.73 13.73
C THR A 46 4.29 0.48 13.98
N MET A 47 4.17 1.51 13.15
CA MET A 47 4.88 2.79 13.25
C MET A 47 3.96 3.91 13.75
N GLU A 48 4.48 4.76 14.62
CA GLU A 48 3.86 6.03 14.97
C GLU A 48 3.89 6.99 13.76
N LEU A 49 3.02 8.00 13.78
CA LEU A 49 2.94 9.01 12.72
C LEU A 49 4.29 9.69 12.49
N GLU A 50 4.98 10.07 13.56
CA GLU A 50 6.25 10.78 13.50
C GLU A 50 7.33 9.91 12.82
N GLU A 51 7.32 8.60 13.05
CA GLU A 51 8.25 7.66 12.43
C GLU A 51 7.99 7.54 10.93
N ILE A 52 6.71 7.52 10.51
CA ILE A 52 6.31 7.47 9.09
C ILE A 52 6.70 8.77 8.38
N CYS A 53 6.39 9.92 9.00
CA CYS A 53 6.76 11.24 8.49
C CYS A 53 8.28 11.42 8.36
N ALA A 54 9.06 10.83 9.26
CA ALA A 54 10.52 10.94 9.28
C ALA A 54 11.24 10.10 8.21
N LEU A 55 10.54 9.24 7.48
CA LEU A 55 11.15 8.46 6.39
C LEU A 55 11.73 9.40 5.32
N PRO A 56 12.94 9.12 4.80
CA PRO A 56 13.63 9.99 3.84
C PRO A 56 13.05 9.93 2.42
N VAL A 57 11.75 9.64 2.25
CA VAL A 57 11.09 9.47 0.94
C VAL A 57 11.35 10.67 0.03
N ALA A 58 11.25 11.88 0.56
CA ALA A 58 11.47 13.12 -0.19
C ALA A 58 12.84 13.21 -0.88
N LYS A 59 13.87 12.52 -0.35
CA LYS A 59 15.22 12.44 -0.91
C LYS A 59 15.33 11.48 -2.08
N HIS A 60 14.36 10.60 -2.27
CA HIS A 60 14.32 9.57 -3.32
C HIS A 60 13.26 9.86 -4.37
N LEU A 61 12.74 11.08 -4.43
CA LEU A 61 11.80 11.49 -5.46
C LEU A 61 12.51 12.25 -6.57
N GLU A 62 12.03 12.05 -7.79
CA GLU A 62 12.25 12.99 -8.88
C GLU A 62 11.62 14.36 -8.56
N ASP A 63 12.00 15.39 -9.31
CA ASP A 63 11.43 16.73 -9.17
C ASP A 63 9.92 16.76 -9.43
N ARG A 64 9.46 15.85 -10.29
CA ARG A 64 8.06 15.63 -10.64
C ARG A 64 7.67 14.23 -10.19
N ALA A 65 6.77 14.12 -9.21
CA ALA A 65 6.40 12.82 -8.68
C ALA A 65 4.93 12.71 -8.24
N HIS A 66 4.43 11.48 -8.24
CA HIS A 66 3.13 11.09 -7.68
C HIS A 66 3.30 10.25 -6.42
N CYS A 67 2.37 10.39 -5.48
CA CYS A 67 2.27 9.55 -4.28
C CYS A 67 0.88 8.95 -4.18
N TYR A 68 0.83 7.64 -3.95
CA TYR A 68 -0.37 6.87 -3.63
C TYR A 68 -0.22 6.31 -2.21
N LEU A 69 -0.93 6.87 -1.24
CA LEU A 69 -0.78 6.51 0.17
C LEU A 69 -2.04 5.85 0.72
N TRP A 70 -1.96 4.58 1.12
CA TRP A 70 -3.04 3.89 1.81
C TRP A 70 -3.19 4.41 3.23
N VAL A 71 -4.42 4.78 3.59
CA VAL A 71 -4.76 5.38 4.88
C VAL A 71 -6.07 4.77 5.41
N PRO A 72 -6.08 4.23 6.63
CA PRO A 72 -7.32 3.86 7.29
C PRO A 72 -8.24 5.08 7.47
N ASN A 73 -9.56 4.90 7.36
CA ASN A 73 -10.52 6.01 7.45
C ASN A 73 -10.33 6.91 8.69
N ALA A 74 -9.99 6.30 9.84
CA ALA A 74 -9.80 7.03 11.10
C ALA A 74 -8.51 7.86 11.16
N LEU A 75 -7.56 7.61 10.26
CA LEU A 75 -6.25 8.26 10.22
C LEU A 75 -6.07 9.18 9.00
N LEU A 76 -7.19 9.59 8.38
CA LEU A 76 -7.15 10.51 7.24
C LEU A 76 -6.36 11.80 7.54
N PRO A 77 -6.55 12.49 8.69
CA PRO A 77 -5.74 13.67 9.02
C PRO A 77 -4.24 13.39 9.06
N GLU A 78 -3.83 12.24 9.60
CA GLU A 78 -2.45 11.77 9.69
C GLU A 78 -1.88 11.42 8.32
N GLY A 79 -2.68 10.79 7.45
CA GLY A 79 -2.31 10.53 6.06
C GLY A 79 -1.98 11.81 5.28
N LEU A 80 -2.75 12.88 5.49
CA LEU A 80 -2.45 14.20 4.90
C LEU A 80 -1.15 14.81 5.45
N GLN A 81 -0.85 14.58 6.73
CA GLN A 81 0.42 15.00 7.34
C GLN A 81 1.61 14.25 6.72
N VAL A 82 1.49 12.94 6.48
CA VAL A 82 2.53 12.15 5.82
C VAL A 82 2.80 12.62 4.40
N LEU A 83 1.75 12.85 3.59
CA LEU A 83 1.92 13.41 2.24
C LEU A 83 2.71 14.73 2.27
N LYS A 84 2.32 15.64 3.16
CA LYS A 84 3.00 16.92 3.34
C LYS A 84 4.46 16.75 3.78
N ALA A 85 4.72 15.87 4.74
CA ALA A 85 6.07 15.59 5.25
C ALA A 85 6.99 15.03 4.16
N TRP A 86 6.46 14.20 3.25
CA TRP A 86 7.20 13.66 2.11
C TRP A 86 7.30 14.61 0.92
N GLY A 87 6.70 15.80 1.00
CA GLY A 87 6.78 16.85 -0.01
C GLY A 87 5.74 16.75 -1.13
N PHE A 88 4.59 16.15 -0.85
CA PHE A 88 3.45 16.06 -1.77
C PHE A 88 2.29 16.95 -1.33
N ASP A 89 1.67 17.61 -2.30
CA ASP A 89 0.36 18.23 -2.12
C ASP A 89 -0.73 17.21 -2.40
N TYR A 90 -1.65 17.02 -1.45
CA TYR A 90 -2.87 16.24 -1.67
C TYR A 90 -3.72 16.85 -2.80
N LYS A 91 -4.26 16.01 -3.69
CA LYS A 91 -5.14 16.44 -4.80
C LYS A 91 -6.48 15.71 -4.82
N SER A 92 -6.48 14.40 -4.61
CA SER A 92 -7.69 13.58 -4.60
C SER A 92 -7.41 12.24 -3.90
N ASN A 93 -8.38 11.34 -3.88
CA ASN A 93 -8.24 10.00 -3.35
C ASN A 93 -9.01 8.99 -4.21
N ILE A 94 -8.69 7.71 -4.06
CA ILE A 94 -9.44 6.56 -4.58
C ILE A 94 -9.99 5.80 -3.38
N VAL A 95 -11.28 5.47 -3.40
CA VAL A 95 -11.92 4.68 -2.34
C VAL A 95 -11.98 3.22 -2.76
N TRP A 96 -11.44 2.34 -1.93
CA TRP A 96 -11.65 0.91 -2.07
C TRP A 96 -12.82 0.45 -1.21
N GLN A 97 -13.87 -0.09 -1.82
CA GLN A 97 -14.96 -0.77 -1.13
C GLN A 97 -14.72 -2.27 -1.05
N LYS A 98 -14.89 -2.81 0.15
CA LYS A 98 -14.90 -4.24 0.42
C LYS A 98 -16.31 -4.76 0.23
N VAL A 99 -16.48 -5.69 -0.71
CA VAL A 99 -17.79 -6.26 -1.05
C VAL A 99 -17.84 -7.75 -0.75
N ARG A 100 -19.02 -8.21 -0.33
CA ARG A 100 -19.38 -9.62 -0.18
C ARG A 100 -19.66 -10.23 -1.56
N LYS A 101 -19.80 -11.56 -1.64
CA LYS A 101 -20.13 -12.23 -2.92
C LYS A 101 -21.48 -11.81 -3.51
N ASP A 102 -22.42 -11.38 -2.68
CA ASP A 102 -23.73 -10.87 -3.12
C ASP A 102 -23.67 -9.43 -3.65
N GLY A 103 -22.48 -8.81 -3.70
CA GLY A 103 -22.27 -7.44 -4.16
C GLY A 103 -22.54 -6.37 -3.10
N GLY A 104 -23.06 -6.75 -1.93
CA GLY A 104 -23.29 -5.81 -0.84
C GLY A 104 -22.01 -5.47 -0.05
N PRO A 105 -22.01 -4.37 0.74
CA PRO A 105 -20.87 -4.00 1.58
C PRO A 105 -20.47 -5.08 2.59
N ASP A 106 -19.16 -5.24 2.84
CA ASP A 106 -18.65 -6.17 3.85
C ASP A 106 -18.77 -5.61 5.27
N GLY A 107 -19.96 -5.72 5.86
CA GLY A 107 -20.30 -5.21 7.20
C GLY A 107 -19.51 -5.80 8.39
N ARG A 108 -18.51 -6.67 8.13
CA ARG A 108 -17.63 -7.27 9.15
C ARG A 108 -16.50 -6.33 9.60
N GLY A 109 -16.34 -5.18 8.95
CA GLY A 109 -15.33 -4.18 9.29
C GLY A 109 -15.34 -3.75 10.76
N VAL A 110 -14.15 -3.56 11.32
CA VAL A 110 -13.97 -3.02 12.68
C VAL A 110 -14.02 -1.49 12.63
N GLY A 111 -14.81 -0.87 13.50
CA GLY A 111 -14.85 0.58 13.68
C GLY A 111 -15.77 0.95 14.86
N PHE A 112 -15.42 2.04 15.56
CA PHE A 112 -16.14 2.47 16.77
C PHE A 112 -17.42 3.25 16.47
N TYR A 113 -17.42 4.06 15.41
CA TYR A 113 -18.55 4.89 15.00
C TYR A 113 -19.34 4.26 13.84
N PHE A 114 -18.64 3.77 12.83
CA PHE A 114 -19.21 3.10 11.66
C PHE A 114 -18.47 1.80 11.39
N ARG A 115 -19.15 0.84 10.76
CA ARG A 115 -18.51 -0.37 10.22
C ARG A 115 -17.67 0.03 9.01
N ASN A 116 -16.35 -0.15 9.10
CA ASN A 116 -15.45 0.19 8.00
C ASN A 116 -15.57 -0.83 6.86
N VAL A 117 -16.33 -0.47 5.84
CA VAL A 117 -16.46 -1.24 4.59
C VAL A 117 -15.59 -0.67 3.47
N THR A 118 -14.85 0.39 3.75
CA THR A 118 -13.97 1.09 2.80
C THR A 118 -12.58 1.34 3.38
N GLU A 119 -11.60 1.53 2.50
CA GLU A 119 -10.29 2.13 2.80
C GLU A 119 -9.96 3.20 1.75
N ILE A 120 -9.06 4.14 2.10
CA ILE A 120 -8.75 5.29 1.25
C ILE A 120 -7.32 5.18 0.74
N LEU A 121 -7.13 5.35 -0.57
CA LEU A 121 -5.84 5.57 -1.21
C LEU A 121 -5.72 7.05 -1.59
N LEU A 122 -4.98 7.82 -0.80
CA LEU A 122 -4.74 9.23 -1.09
C LEU A 122 -3.83 9.38 -2.31
N PHE A 123 -4.09 10.41 -3.12
CA PHE A 123 -3.27 10.80 -4.26
C PHE A 123 -2.69 12.19 -4.03
N GLY A 124 -1.36 12.27 -4.00
CA GLY A 124 -0.59 13.49 -3.88
C GLY A 124 0.38 13.70 -5.03
N VAL A 125 0.76 14.95 -5.29
CA VAL A 125 1.68 15.33 -6.36
C VAL A 125 2.80 16.24 -5.86
N ARG A 126 3.97 16.14 -6.48
CA ARG A 126 5.15 16.97 -6.22
C ARG A 126 5.66 17.57 -7.52
N GLY A 127 6.01 18.86 -7.49
CA GLY A 127 6.55 19.60 -8.64
C GLY A 127 5.53 20.53 -9.27
N LYS A 128 5.90 21.16 -10.39
CA LYS A 128 5.05 22.10 -11.15
C LYS A 128 4.29 21.39 -12.27
N ASP A 129 3.06 21.86 -12.53
CA ASP A 129 2.19 21.42 -13.63
C ASP A 129 2.05 19.89 -13.74
N ILE A 130 1.81 19.26 -12.59
CA ILE A 130 1.68 17.81 -12.47
C ILE A 130 0.24 17.37 -12.68
N ARG A 131 0.04 16.47 -13.64
CA ARG A 131 -1.22 15.77 -13.89
C ARG A 131 -0.93 14.29 -14.07
N THR A 132 -1.95 13.48 -13.83
CA THR A 132 -1.97 12.08 -14.27
C THR A 132 -1.78 11.98 -15.79
N LEU A 133 -1.28 10.83 -16.23
CA LEU A 133 -1.26 10.44 -17.64
C LEU A 133 -2.68 10.38 -18.21
N GLY A 134 -2.79 10.32 -19.54
CA GLY A 134 -4.07 10.32 -20.28
C GLY A 134 -5.18 9.46 -19.66
N PRO A 135 -4.92 8.19 -19.28
CA PRO A 135 -5.92 7.30 -18.66
C PRO A 135 -6.52 7.84 -17.35
N GLY A 136 -5.77 8.64 -16.59
CA GLY A 136 -6.25 9.23 -15.34
C GLY A 136 -7.40 10.22 -15.50
N ARG A 137 -7.72 10.64 -16.73
CA ARG A 137 -8.86 11.54 -17.02
C ARG A 137 -10.20 10.81 -17.04
N SER A 138 -10.19 9.50 -17.31
CA SER A 138 -11.38 8.64 -17.31
C SER A 138 -11.39 7.63 -16.15
N GLN A 139 -10.28 7.50 -15.42
CA GLN A 139 -10.21 6.69 -14.22
C GLN A 139 -11.15 7.24 -13.15
N VAL A 140 -12.08 6.41 -12.69
CA VAL A 140 -12.95 6.72 -11.54
C VAL A 140 -12.17 6.54 -10.24
N ASN A 141 -12.56 7.29 -9.21
CA ASN A 141 -11.91 7.26 -7.92
C ASN A 141 -12.42 6.13 -6.99
N PHE A 142 -12.62 4.95 -7.56
CA PHE A 142 -13.28 3.84 -6.87
C PHE A 142 -12.73 2.47 -7.31
N ILE A 143 -12.57 1.57 -6.34
CA ILE A 143 -12.18 0.17 -6.54
C ILE A 143 -13.16 -0.71 -5.76
N GLU A 144 -13.67 -1.77 -6.36
CA GLU A 144 -14.43 -2.82 -5.66
C GLU A 144 -13.56 -4.06 -5.48
N GLY A 145 -13.29 -4.46 -4.24
CA GLY A 145 -12.56 -5.68 -3.93
C GLY A 145 -13.45 -6.73 -3.30
N LYS A 146 -13.50 -7.92 -3.89
CA LYS A 146 -14.23 -9.07 -3.32
C LYS A 146 -13.42 -9.67 -2.17
N GLU A 147 -13.94 -9.55 -0.94
CA GLU A 147 -13.38 -10.27 0.20
C GLU A 147 -13.79 -11.76 0.12
N PRO A 148 -12.88 -12.70 0.43
CA PRO A 148 -13.24 -14.11 0.46
C PRO A 148 -14.14 -14.34 1.69
N ASP A 149 -15.43 -14.56 1.44
CA ASP A 149 -16.45 -14.80 2.45
C ASP A 149 -16.00 -15.74 3.58
N GLY A 150 -15.95 -15.21 4.80
CA GLY A 150 -16.36 -15.87 6.05
C GLY A 150 -15.62 -17.13 6.48
N ASP A 151 -14.77 -17.70 5.63
CA ASP A 151 -13.92 -18.80 6.00
C ASP A 151 -12.75 -18.20 6.78
N ILE A 152 -12.91 -18.15 8.10
CA ILE A 152 -11.87 -17.73 9.05
C ILE A 152 -10.53 -18.40 8.73
N LEU A 153 -10.52 -19.60 8.11
CA LEU A 153 -9.29 -20.27 7.68
C LEU A 153 -8.71 -19.65 6.40
N LYS A 154 -9.53 -19.17 5.46
CA LYS A 154 -9.08 -18.38 4.29
C LYS A 154 -8.73 -16.94 4.63
N MET A 155 -9.43 -16.30 5.58
CA MET A 155 -9.05 -14.99 6.15
C MET A 155 -7.79 -15.09 7.01
N ARG A 156 -7.44 -16.27 7.52
CA ARG A 156 -6.13 -16.54 8.14
C ARG A 156 -5.02 -16.85 7.13
N LYS A 157 -5.37 -17.30 5.92
CA LYS A 157 -4.43 -17.62 4.83
C LYS A 157 -4.17 -16.46 3.86
N ARG A 158 -5.17 -15.59 3.62
CA ARG A 158 -4.94 -14.23 3.12
C ARG A 158 -4.62 -13.38 4.32
N GLU A 159 -3.42 -12.82 4.39
CA GLU A 159 -3.06 -11.92 5.48
C GLU A 159 -4.09 -10.78 5.54
N HIS A 160 -4.80 -10.65 6.68
CA HIS A 160 -5.64 -9.49 6.95
C HIS A 160 -4.85 -8.23 6.55
N SER A 161 -5.48 -7.30 5.82
CA SER A 161 -4.88 -6.06 5.26
C SER A 161 -4.26 -6.13 3.86
N ARG A 162 -4.43 -7.22 3.09
CA ARG A 162 -4.04 -7.20 1.66
C ARG A 162 -4.90 -6.21 0.86
N LYS A 163 -4.26 -5.25 0.21
CA LYS A 163 -4.88 -4.25 -0.68
C LYS A 163 -5.24 -4.84 -2.06
N PRO A 164 -6.17 -4.23 -2.83
CA PRO A 164 -6.62 -4.75 -4.13
C PRO A 164 -5.50 -4.71 -5.17
N ASP A 165 -5.33 -5.78 -5.96
CA ASP A 165 -4.31 -5.83 -7.02
C ASP A 165 -4.62 -4.82 -8.15
N GLU A 166 -5.88 -4.44 -8.30
CA GLU A 166 -6.38 -3.43 -9.23
C GLU A 166 -5.69 -2.07 -9.04
N GLN A 167 -5.21 -1.76 -7.83
CA GLN A 167 -4.50 -0.51 -7.53
C GLN A 167 -3.32 -0.29 -8.48
N TYR A 168 -2.61 -1.36 -8.84
CA TYR A 168 -1.38 -1.21 -9.58
C TYR A 168 -1.64 -0.95 -11.06
N ALA A 169 -2.66 -1.59 -11.66
CA ALA A 169 -3.06 -1.28 -13.03
C ALA A 169 -3.53 0.18 -13.16
N ILE A 170 -4.20 0.70 -12.13
CA ILE A 170 -4.56 2.11 -12.05
C ILE A 170 -3.31 2.98 -11.98
N ILE A 171 -2.37 2.69 -11.07
CA ILE A 171 -1.15 3.48 -10.90
C ILE A 171 -0.28 3.45 -12.17
N GLU A 172 -0.03 2.28 -12.74
CA GLU A 172 0.82 2.08 -13.92
C GLU A 172 0.22 2.72 -15.20
N SER A 173 -1.10 2.87 -15.27
CA SER A 173 -1.76 3.55 -16.40
C SER A 173 -1.91 5.06 -16.19
N CYS A 174 -2.03 5.52 -14.93
CA CYS A 174 -2.27 6.92 -14.61
C CYS A 174 -0.98 7.70 -14.26
N SER A 175 0.14 7.03 -14.05
CA SER A 175 1.41 7.61 -13.60
C SER A 175 2.60 7.01 -14.36
N TRP A 176 3.76 7.66 -14.26
CA TRP A 176 5.00 7.20 -14.87
C TRP A 176 5.98 6.68 -13.81
N GLY A 177 6.82 5.73 -14.22
CA GLY A 177 7.93 5.24 -13.40
C GLY A 177 9.17 6.14 -13.49
N PRO A 178 10.24 5.83 -12.73
CA PRO A 178 10.41 4.60 -11.92
C PRO A 178 9.42 4.49 -10.75
N PHE A 179 8.98 3.26 -10.45
CA PHE A 179 7.97 2.99 -9.41
C PHE A 179 8.60 2.43 -8.14
N LEU A 180 8.21 2.99 -6.99
CA LEU A 180 8.60 2.54 -5.65
C LEU A 180 7.37 2.11 -4.86
N GLU A 181 7.43 0.93 -4.27
CA GLU A 181 6.45 0.44 -3.30
C GLU A 181 7.09 0.35 -1.92
N LEU A 182 6.58 1.15 -0.99
CA LEU A 182 6.98 1.16 0.42
C LEU A 182 6.03 0.30 1.24
N PHE A 183 6.63 -0.50 2.13
CA PHE A 183 5.95 -1.50 2.96
C PHE A 183 5.27 -2.63 2.16
N GLY A 184 5.77 -2.87 0.94
CA GLY A 184 5.27 -3.95 0.09
C GLY A 184 5.64 -5.33 0.63
N ARG A 185 4.91 -6.33 0.14
CA ARG A 185 5.17 -7.75 0.39
C ARG A 185 5.50 -8.45 -0.93
N GLY A 186 6.62 -9.17 -0.97
CA GLY A 186 7.09 -9.85 -2.19
C GLY A 186 7.66 -8.89 -3.25
N LYS A 187 7.86 -9.41 -4.47
CA LYS A 187 8.43 -8.68 -5.61
C LYS A 187 7.38 -8.42 -6.67
N ARG A 188 7.46 -7.26 -7.33
CA ARG A 188 6.61 -6.90 -8.48
C ARG A 188 7.49 -6.40 -9.64
N LYS A 189 7.28 -6.94 -10.83
CA LYS A 189 8.02 -6.54 -12.03
C LYS A 189 7.81 -5.05 -12.30
N GLY A 190 8.88 -4.31 -12.51
CA GLY A 190 8.84 -2.86 -12.78
C GLY A 190 8.72 -1.98 -11.54
N TRP A 191 8.70 -2.57 -10.34
CA TRP A 191 8.65 -1.85 -9.07
C TRP A 191 9.87 -2.19 -8.22
N THR A 192 10.47 -1.17 -7.65
CA THR A 192 11.36 -1.33 -6.50
C THR A 192 10.49 -1.48 -5.26
N VAL A 193 10.66 -2.57 -4.50
CA VAL A 193 9.82 -2.87 -3.34
C VAL A 193 10.69 -2.88 -2.09
N TRP A 194 10.34 -2.04 -1.12
CA TRP A 194 10.96 -2.01 0.20
C TRP A 194 9.94 -2.43 1.26
N GLY A 195 10.30 -3.37 2.12
CA GLY A 195 9.47 -3.81 3.24
C GLY A 195 10.04 -5.02 3.98
N ASN A 196 9.61 -5.23 5.24
CA ASN A 196 10.12 -6.28 6.13
C ASN A 196 9.84 -7.73 5.66
N GLN A 197 9.14 -7.92 4.53
CA GLN A 197 8.80 -9.21 3.92
C GLN A 197 9.16 -9.25 2.43
N ALA A 198 10.13 -8.43 1.99
CA ALA A 198 10.57 -8.32 0.61
C ALA A 198 11.76 -9.26 0.26
N ASP A 199 11.96 -10.35 1.03
CA ASP A 199 13.03 -11.33 0.82
C ASP A 199 12.59 -12.54 -0.02
N ASP A 200 13.57 -13.21 -0.68
CA ASP A 200 13.40 -14.35 -1.61
C ASP A 200 12.73 -15.60 -1.00
N ASP A 201 12.65 -15.70 0.34
CA ASP A 201 11.99 -16.81 1.04
C ASP A 201 10.46 -16.63 1.19
N TYR A 202 9.90 -15.51 0.72
CA TYR A 202 8.45 -15.36 0.66
C TYR A 202 7.88 -16.30 -0.41
N LYS A 203 7.42 -17.48 0.03
CA LYS A 203 6.64 -18.42 -0.79
C LYS A 203 5.16 -18.05 -0.68
N PRO A 204 4.56 -17.44 -1.72
CA PRO A 204 3.11 -17.23 -1.73
C PRO A 204 2.43 -18.59 -1.64
N SER A 205 1.43 -18.74 -0.76
CA SER A 205 0.72 -20.02 -0.59
C SER A 205 -0.43 -20.21 -1.60
N TRP A 206 -0.41 -19.47 -2.71
CA TRP A 206 -1.45 -19.43 -3.74
C TRP A 206 -0.84 -19.24 -5.14
N PRO A 207 -1.60 -19.47 -6.23
CA PRO A 207 -1.08 -19.28 -7.58
C PRO A 207 -0.68 -17.82 -7.80
N THR A 208 0.61 -17.59 -7.98
CA THR A 208 1.11 -16.37 -8.61
C THR A 208 0.88 -16.46 -10.11
N TYR A 209 0.88 -15.32 -10.80
CA TYR A 209 0.88 -15.27 -12.26
C TYR A 209 1.95 -16.21 -12.85
N ALA A 210 1.63 -16.90 -13.94
CA ALA A 210 2.40 -17.98 -14.55
C ALA A 210 3.76 -17.58 -15.19
N HIS A 211 4.31 -16.42 -14.84
CA HIS A 211 5.61 -15.96 -15.36
C HIS A 211 6.63 -15.83 -14.24
N ASN A 212 6.96 -16.97 -13.62
CA ASN A 212 8.22 -17.10 -12.88
C ASN A 212 9.34 -17.28 -13.91
N SER A 213 10.18 -16.27 -14.07
CA SER A 213 11.45 -16.36 -14.80
C SER A 213 12.46 -17.17 -13.98
N GLY A 214 12.20 -18.47 -13.90
CA GLY A 214 12.98 -19.48 -13.20
C GLY A 214 12.92 -20.82 -13.92
N VAL A 215 12.99 -20.81 -15.26
CA VAL A 215 13.41 -21.96 -16.05
C VAL A 215 14.29 -21.41 -17.16
N SER A 216 15.60 -21.49 -16.95
CA SER A 216 16.58 -21.37 -18.02
C SER A 216 16.29 -22.43 -19.06
N ASN A 217 16.13 -22.00 -20.30
CA ASN A 217 16.30 -22.86 -21.46
C ASN A 217 17.69 -23.52 -21.41
N THR A 218 17.70 -24.83 -21.35
CA THR A 218 18.83 -25.71 -21.71
C THR A 218 18.14 -26.95 -22.27
N ALA A 219 17.88 -26.99 -23.58
CA ALA A 219 18.70 -27.53 -24.69
C ALA A 219 17.83 -28.67 -25.29
N ALA A 220 17.45 -28.73 -26.57
CA ALA A 220 18.28 -28.74 -27.78
C ALA A 220 19.41 -29.76 -27.69
N GLU A 221 19.06 -31.06 -27.65
CA GLU A 221 19.36 -32.08 -28.68
C GLU A 221 18.56 -33.36 -28.37
#